data_AF-A0A7J6HQV3-F1
#
_entry.id   AF-A0A7J6HQV3-F1
#
_cell.length_a   1.000
_cell.length_b   1.000
_cell.length_c   1.000
_cell.angle_alpha   90.00
_cell.angle_beta   90.00
_cell.angle_gamma   90.00
#
_symmetry.space_group_name_H-M   'P 1'
#
loop_
_entity.id
_entity.type
_entity.pdbx_description
1 polymer ?
#
loop_
_entity_poly.entity_id
_entity_poly.type
_entity_poly.pdbx_seq_one_letter_code
_entity_poly.pdbx_strand_id
1 'polypeptide(L)'
;MENKSVVVNSSNNISMPVIGFGTATFPFVRSETTKEAIVEAIKLGYRHFDTAAVYQTEQPLGDAISEAISLGLIKSRAQLFVTSKLWCTQSHHHLVLPAITKLLIHIIY
;
A
#
# COMPACT_ATOMS: atom_id res chain seq x y z
N MET A 1 -5.09 16.42 -8.75
CA MET A 1 -3.63 16.54 -8.74
C MET A 1 -3.10 16.07 -10.09
N GLU A 2 -2.05 16.67 -10.62
CA GLU A 2 -1.39 16.19 -11.84
C GLU A 2 -0.65 14.89 -11.51
N ASN A 3 -1.00 13.77 -12.16
CA ASN A 3 -0.43 12.45 -11.88
C ASN A 3 0.95 12.31 -12.54
N LYS A 4 1.96 12.93 -11.93
CA LYS A 4 3.35 12.73 -12.31
C LYS A 4 3.84 11.38 -11.81
N SER A 5 4.54 10.64 -12.66
CA SER A 5 5.13 9.35 -12.34
C SER A 5 6.57 9.25 -12.87
N VAL A 6 7.35 8.35 -12.27
CA VAL A 6 8.68 7.97 -12.74
C VAL A 6 8.66 6.50 -13.14
N VAL A 7 9.30 6.17 -14.26
CA VAL A 7 9.50 4.78 -14.67
C VAL A 7 10.55 4.14 -13.77
N VAL A 8 10.14 3.17 -12.96
CA VAL A 8 11.01 2.46 -12.00
C VAL A 8 11.62 1.18 -12.58
N ASN A 9 11.03 0.64 -13.64
CA ASN A 9 11.62 -0.45 -14.42
C ASN A 9 11.33 -0.25 -15.91
N SER A 10 12.39 -0.03 -16.70
CA SER A 10 12.30 0.18 -18.15
C SER A 10 11.87 -1.07 -18.93
N SER A 11 12.08 -2.28 -18.40
CA SER A 11 11.71 -3.52 -19.09
C SER A 11 10.20 -3.77 -19.07
N ASN A 12 9.50 -3.28 -18.03
CA ASN A 12 8.10 -3.61 -17.76
C ASN A 12 7.18 -2.38 -17.79
N ASN A 13 7.70 -1.20 -18.14
CA ASN A 13 6.98 0.09 -18.13
C ASN A 13 6.22 0.38 -16.82
N ILE A 14 6.73 -0.13 -15.69
CA ILE A 14 6.11 0.10 -14.39
C ILE A 14 6.40 1.55 -13.98
N SER A 15 5.33 2.32 -13.83
CA SER A 15 5.38 3.71 -13.44
C SER A 15 4.96 3.87 -11.98
N MET A 16 5.78 4.56 -11.19
CA MET A 16 5.52 4.86 -9.78
C MET A 16 5.10 6.33 -9.65
N PRO A 17 3.95 6.65 -9.03
CA PRO A 17 3.56 8.03 -8.73
C PRO A 17 4.61 8.72 -7.84
N VAL A 18 4.95 9.96 -8.18
CA VAL A 18 6.03 10.70 -7.48
C VAL A 18 5.67 11.15 -6.07
N ILE A 19 4.37 11.21 -5.77
CA ILE A 19 3.84 11.51 -4.43
C ILE A 19 3.27 10.23 -3.85
N GLY A 20 3.82 9.82 -2.70
CA GLY A 20 3.34 8.68 -1.91
C GLY A 20 2.67 9.14 -0.62
N PHE A 21 1.65 8.39 -0.20
CA PHE A 21 0.99 8.55 1.10
C PHE A 21 1.55 7.52 2.09
N GLY A 22 2.18 7.98 3.17
CA GLY A 22 2.68 7.12 4.24
C GLY A 22 1.58 6.71 5.21
N THR A 23 1.54 5.43 5.61
CA THR A 23 0.49 4.91 6.49
C THR A 23 0.93 4.69 7.93
N ALA A 24 2.19 4.95 8.29
CA ALA A 24 2.68 4.72 9.64
C ALA A 24 2.01 5.65 10.66
N THR A 25 1.56 5.08 11.79
CA THR A 25 1.02 5.82 12.94
C THR A 25 1.70 5.33 14.21
N PHE A 26 1.80 6.18 15.24
CA PHE A 26 2.32 5.78 16.55
C PHE A 26 1.21 5.82 17.60
N PRO A 27 1.02 4.76 18.41
CA PRO A 27 1.75 3.49 18.39
C PRO A 27 1.44 2.64 17.13
N PHE A 28 2.32 1.69 16.78
CA PHE A 28 2.13 0.78 15.64
C PHE A 28 1.04 -0.27 15.95
N VAL A 29 -0.20 0.17 15.87
CA VAL A 29 -1.39 -0.65 16.12
C VAL A 29 -2.38 -0.50 14.97
N ARG A 30 -3.16 -1.55 14.75
CA ARG A 30 -4.28 -1.46 13.81
C ARG A 30 -5.29 -0.43 14.32
N SER A 31 -5.72 0.46 13.44
CA SER A 31 -6.72 1.48 13.76
C SER A 31 -7.67 1.70 12.59
N GLU A 32 -8.97 1.82 12.87
CA GLU A 32 -9.98 2.20 11.86
C GLU A 32 -9.70 3.60 11.30
N THR A 33 -9.14 4.51 12.10
CA THR A 33 -8.75 5.85 11.61
C THR A 33 -7.71 5.80 10.50
N THR A 34 -6.89 4.74 10.45
CA THR A 34 -5.92 4.53 9.35
C THR A 34 -6.65 4.18 8.06
N LYS A 35 -7.66 3.32 8.12
CA LYS A 35 -8.48 2.95 6.96
C LYS A 35 -9.19 4.18 6.39
N GLU A 36 -9.85 4.96 7.23
CA GLU A 36 -10.55 6.18 6.84
C GLU A 36 -9.62 7.20 6.16
N ALA A 37 -8.43 7.42 6.73
CA ALA A 37 -7.42 8.30 6.16
C ALA A 37 -6.95 7.83 4.77
N ILE A 38 -6.79 6.52 4.57
CA ILE A 38 -6.41 5.94 3.28
C ILE A 38 -7.54 6.12 2.26
N VAL A 39 -8.81 5.88 2.63
CA VAL A 39 -9.95 6.12 1.73
C VAL A 39 -10.01 7.58 1.27
N GLU A 40 -9.86 8.53 2.20
CA GLU A 40 -9.85 9.96 1.86
C GLU A 40 -8.63 10.31 1.00
N ALA A 41 -7.45 9.72 1.25
CA ALA A 41 -6.29 9.89 0.38
C ALA A 41 -6.55 9.39 -1.06
N ILE A 42 -7.21 8.23 -1.22
CA ILE A 42 -7.58 7.71 -2.55
C ILE A 42 -8.54 8.70 -3.26
N LYS A 43 -9.52 9.24 -2.52
CA LYS A 43 -10.48 10.24 -3.01
C LYS A 43 -9.82 11.54 -3.44
N LEU A 44 -8.80 12.00 -2.69
CA LEU A 44 -7.99 13.19 -3.03
C LEU A 44 -7.06 12.98 -4.23
N GLY A 45 -6.89 11.72 -4.68
CA GLY A 45 -6.13 11.37 -5.88
C GLY A 45 -4.79 10.69 -5.62
N TYR A 46 -4.45 10.32 -4.38
CA TYR A 46 -3.25 9.53 -4.13
C TYR A 46 -3.35 8.17 -4.81
N ARG A 47 -2.25 7.76 -5.45
CA ARG A 47 -2.12 6.47 -6.16
C ARG A 47 -0.90 5.68 -5.72
N HIS A 48 -0.06 6.23 -4.86
CA HIS A 48 1.07 5.52 -4.25
C HIS A 48 0.88 5.51 -2.74
N PHE A 49 0.89 4.31 -2.15
CA PHE A 49 0.79 4.10 -0.71
C PHE A 49 2.03 3.38 -0.19
N ASP A 50 2.58 3.89 0.91
CA ASP A 50 3.74 3.33 1.61
C ASP A 50 3.30 2.76 2.97
N THR A 51 3.50 1.47 3.15
CA THR A 51 3.22 0.72 4.38
C THR A 51 4.44 -0.13 4.77
N ALA A 52 4.34 -0.91 5.83
CA ALA A 52 5.33 -1.89 6.24
C ALA A 52 4.72 -2.94 7.16
N ALA A 53 5.35 -4.12 7.22
CA ALA A 53 4.96 -5.20 8.14
C ALA A 53 4.86 -4.73 9.60
N VAL A 54 5.78 -3.86 10.02
CA VAL A 54 5.86 -3.38 11.41
C VAL A 54 4.77 -2.36 11.75
N TYR A 55 4.21 -1.65 10.77
CA TYR A 55 3.23 -0.59 11.01
C TYR A 55 1.85 -1.13 11.42
N GLN A 56 1.56 -2.41 11.15
CA GLN A 56 0.23 -3.02 11.32
C GLN A 56 -0.87 -2.37 10.46
N THR A 57 -0.49 -1.72 9.34
CA THR A 57 -1.42 -0.96 8.48
C THR A 57 -1.70 -1.61 7.12
N GLU A 58 -1.14 -2.79 6.84
CA GLU A 58 -1.37 -3.49 5.57
C GLU A 58 -2.81 -3.99 5.41
N GLN A 59 -3.40 -4.54 6.48
CA GLN A 59 -4.81 -4.94 6.48
C GLN A 59 -5.75 -3.72 6.35
N PRO A 60 -5.61 -2.63 7.14
CA PRO A 60 -6.37 -1.40 6.90
C PRO A 60 -6.24 -0.84 5.49
N LEU A 61 -5.04 -0.91 4.88
CA LEU A 61 -4.82 -0.52 3.50
C LEU A 61 -5.62 -1.42 2.53
N GLY A 62 -5.58 -2.74 2.71
CA GLY A 62 -6.41 -3.69 1.97
C GLY A 62 -7.90 -3.35 2.05
N ASP A 63 -8.41 -3.18 3.27
CA ASP A 63 -9.81 -2.86 3.55
C ASP A 63 -10.22 -1.53 2.87
N ALA A 64 -9.36 -0.51 2.93
CA ALA A 64 -9.58 0.79 2.28
C ALA A 64 -9.55 0.70 0.74
N ILE A 65 -8.72 -0.17 0.17
CA ILE A 65 -8.68 -0.39 -1.28
C ILE A 65 -9.98 -1.06 -1.74
N SER A 66 -10.44 -2.11 -1.05
CA SER A 66 -11.71 -2.77 -1.37
C SER A 66 -12.89 -1.80 -1.26
N GLU A 67 -12.93 -0.96 -0.22
CA GLU A 67 -13.94 0.09 -0.08
C GLU A 67 -13.85 1.15 -1.19
N ALA A 68 -12.65 1.62 -1.53
CA ALA A 68 -12.49 2.59 -2.60
C ALA A 68 -12.92 2.06 -3.97
N ILE A 69 -12.77 0.76 -4.23
CA ILE A 69 -13.31 0.09 -5.42
C ILE A 69 -14.84 0.05 -5.37
N SER A 70 -15.43 -0.34 -4.24
CA SER A 70 -16.90 -0.43 -4.10
C SER A 70 -17.57 0.94 -4.23
N LEU A 71 -16.93 2.00 -3.72
CA LEU A 71 -17.36 3.39 -3.84
C LEU A 71 -17.06 4.01 -5.21
N GLY A 72 -16.34 3.30 -6.10
CA GLY A 72 -15.98 3.79 -7.43
C GLY A 72 -14.90 4.89 -7.46
N LEU A 73 -14.17 5.10 -6.36
CA LEU A 73 -13.06 6.06 -6.27
C LEU A 73 -11.87 5.64 -7.15
N ILE A 74 -11.71 4.32 -7.33
CA ILE A 74 -10.80 3.67 -8.27
C ILE A 74 -11.51 2.49 -8.95
N LYS A 75 -11.09 2.14 -10.16
CA LYS A 75 -11.67 1.04 -10.95
C LYS A 75 -11.15 -0.33 -10.51
N SER A 76 -9.92 -0.40 -10.04
CA SER A 76 -9.27 -1.65 -9.63
C SER A 76 -8.03 -1.41 -8.79
N ARG A 77 -7.58 -2.46 -8.09
CA ARG A 77 -6.31 -2.50 -7.35
C ARG A 77 -5.11 -2.09 -8.21
N ALA A 78 -5.13 -2.40 -9.51
CA ALA A 78 -4.05 -2.10 -10.45
C ALA A 78 -3.79 -0.60 -10.66
N GLN A 79 -4.72 0.27 -10.26
CA GLN A 79 -4.51 1.72 -10.31
C GLN A 79 -3.61 2.25 -9.18
N LEU A 80 -3.24 1.40 -8.22
CA LEU A 80 -2.44 1.77 -7.07
C LEU A 80 -1.05 1.15 -7.12
N PHE A 81 -0.05 1.96 -6.83
CA PHE A 81 1.29 1.53 -6.48
C PHE A 81 1.35 1.36 -4.95
N VAL A 82 1.75 0.19 -4.46
CA VAL A 82 1.87 -0.05 -3.01
C VAL A 82 3.25 -0.55 -2.71
N THR A 83 3.91 0.13 -1.77
CA THR A 83 5.22 -0.24 -1.24
C THR A 83 5.00 -0.83 0.16
N SER A 84 5.51 -2.03 0.40
CA SER A 84 5.66 -2.59 1.74
C SER A 84 7.12 -2.95 2.01
N LYS A 85 7.45 -3.19 3.28
CA LYS A 85 8.81 -3.36 3.77
C LYS A 85 8.90 -4.62 4.61
N LEU A 86 9.87 -5.48 4.29
CA LEU A 86 10.29 -6.60 5.11
C LEU A 86 10.85 -6.07 6.43
N TRP A 87 10.45 -6.65 7.56
CA TRP A 87 11.02 -6.29 8.85
C TRP A 87 12.35 -6.99 9.11
N CYS A 88 13.26 -6.34 9.85
CA CYS A 88 14.62 -6.81 10.08
C CYS A 88 14.70 -8.22 10.70
N THR A 89 13.70 -8.62 11.49
CA THR A 89 13.66 -9.99 12.07
C THR A 89 13.44 -11.08 11.03
N GLN A 90 12.99 -10.71 9.82
CA GLN A 90 12.68 -11.62 8.72
C GLN A 90 13.72 -11.56 7.58
N SER A 91 14.86 -10.90 7.80
CA SER A 91 15.91 -10.74 6.77
C SER A 91 16.75 -12.00 6.51
N HIS A 92 16.55 -13.09 7.26
CA HIS A 92 17.18 -14.37 6.96
C HIS A 92 16.58 -14.97 5.68
N HIS A 93 17.43 -15.51 4.80
CA HIS A 93 17.03 -15.98 3.46
C HIS A 93 15.75 -16.83 3.45
N HIS A 94 15.64 -17.81 4.36
CA HIS A 94 14.49 -18.73 4.43
C HIS A 94 13.20 -18.09 4.97
N LEU A 95 13.28 -16.89 5.55
CA LEU A 95 12.14 -16.14 6.11
C LEU A 95 11.58 -15.09 5.15
N VAL A 96 12.34 -14.67 4.14
CA VAL A 96 11.96 -13.58 3.22
C VAL A 96 10.67 -13.91 2.47
N LEU A 97 10.61 -15.06 1.79
CA LEU A 97 9.42 -15.46 1.03
C LEU A 97 8.18 -15.65 1.93
N PRO A 98 8.26 -16.41 3.05
CA PRO A 98 7.13 -16.51 3.98
C PRO A 98 6.64 -15.15 4.48
N ALA A 99 7.55 -14.24 4.82
CA ALA A 99 7.20 -12.91 5.28
C ALA A 99 6.47 -12.13 4.20
N ILE A 100 7.00 -12.06 2.97
CA ILE A 100 6.36 -11.36 1.84
C ILE A 100 4.98 -11.93 1.55
N THR A 101 4.84 -13.26 1.47
CA THR A 101 3.54 -13.91 1.22
C THR A 101 2.50 -13.50 2.27
N LYS A 102 2.90 -13.38 3.54
CA LYS A 102 2.02 -12.91 4.61
C LYS A 102 1.55 -11.46 4.38
N LEU A 103 2.43 -10.56 3.95
CA LEU A 103 2.09 -9.16 3.64
C LEU A 103 1.07 -9.09 2.49
N LEU A 104 1.28 -9.90 1.45
CA LEU A 104 0.52 -9.87 0.21
C LEU A 104 -0.94 -10.30 0.36
N ILE A 105 -1.27 -11.15 1.35
CA ILE A 105 -2.64 -11.59 1.64
C ILE A 105 -3.59 -10.40 1.84
N HIS A 106 -3.09 -9.28 2.33
CA HIS A 106 -3.90 -8.12 2.63
C HIS A 106 -4.08 -7.15 1.45
N ILE A 107 -3.22 -7.22 0.43
CA ILE A 107 -3.06 -6.13 -0.55
C ILE A 107 -3.41 -6.56 -1.98
N ILE A 108 -3.47 -7.87 -2.27
CA ILE A 108 -3.62 -8.37 -3.65
C ILE A 108 -5.08 -8.49 -4.14
N TYR A 109 -6.07 -8.52 -3.24
CA TYR A 109 -7.47 -8.75 -3.58
C TYR A 109 -8.25 -7.48 -3.92
#